data_AF-A0A946YX45-F1
#
_entry.id   AF-A0A946YX45-F1
#
_cell.length_a   1.000
_cell.length_b   1.000
_cell.length_c   1.000
_cell.angle_alpha   90.00
_cell.angle_beta   90.00
_cell.angle_gamma   90.00
#
_symmetry.space_group_name_H-M   'P 1'
#
loop_
_entity.id
_entity.type
_entity.pdbx_description
1 polymer ?
#
loop_
_entity_poly.entity_id
_entity_poly.type
_entity_poly.pdbx_seq_one_letter_code
_entity_poly.pdbx_strand_id
1 'polypeptide(L)'
;NPRSPGLALDLGNSFSVLGRFAEANRSFQRAQEIGIPGWGAYWWQAWNYILWRGDVDAARAVLRAADANPSLTDWPSRDLDWFTIEMLSGNPREALRFVEQGEEWIPGQYGDTSRELLVGMALHRMGDGRSRDYFLTARDRVRSRLLDDAEDPYLHRDLALSLAWLGDRAEALEAADRATELLPRSRDALVAPDLVRTKAEVQSIVGDVEGALGTLADLMTRPNRSISPELLRLDPVWDPLRGHPRFSRFVDGG
;
A
#
# COMPACT_ATOMS: atom_id res chain seq x y z
N ASN A 1 -28.36 4.16 13.06
CA ASN A 1 -28.03 4.57 14.44
C ASN A 1 -26.85 5.54 14.36
N PRO A 2 -27.02 6.84 14.63
CA PRO A 2 -25.97 7.86 14.51
C PRO A 2 -24.78 7.70 15.49
N ARG A 3 -24.81 6.66 16.33
CA ARG A 3 -23.70 6.23 17.20
C ARG A 3 -23.10 4.90 16.75
N SER A 4 -22.99 4.66 15.45
CA SER A 4 -22.32 3.46 14.92
C SER A 4 -20.84 3.74 14.67
N PRO A 5 -19.92 2.88 15.15
CA PRO A 5 -18.49 3.02 14.83
C PRO A 5 -18.23 2.92 13.32
N GLY A 6 -19.01 2.11 12.59
CA GLY A 6 -18.90 2.01 11.13
C GLY A 6 -19.20 3.31 10.40
N LEU A 7 -20.22 4.07 10.83
CA LEU A 7 -20.54 5.36 10.19
C LEU A 7 -19.43 6.40 10.39
N ALA A 8 -18.79 6.40 11.56
CA ALA A 8 -17.66 7.28 11.83
C ALA A 8 -16.44 6.88 11.00
N LEU A 9 -16.21 5.57 10.82
CA LEU A 9 -15.18 5.05 9.92
C LEU A 9 -15.41 5.47 8.46
N ASP A 10 -16.63 5.33 7.95
CA ASP A 10 -16.98 5.70 6.58
C ASP A 10 -16.81 7.21 6.33
N LEU A 11 -17.19 8.03 7.32
CA LEU A 11 -16.98 9.46 7.28
C LEU A 11 -15.49 9.82 7.28
N GLY A 12 -14.69 9.12 8.09
CA GLY A 12 -13.23 9.28 8.10
C GLY A 12 -12.60 8.96 6.75
N ASN A 13 -12.98 7.83 6.15
CA ASN A 13 -12.54 7.45 4.81
C ASN A 13 -12.94 8.50 3.76
N SER A 14 -14.18 9.00 3.83
CA SER A 14 -14.67 10.03 2.91
C SER A 14 -13.86 11.32 3.02
N PHE A 15 -13.55 11.77 4.24
CA PHE A 15 -12.70 12.95 4.43
C PHE A 15 -11.26 12.71 3.94
N SER A 16 -10.70 11.53 4.17
CA SER A 16 -9.34 11.18 3.71
C SER A 16 -9.25 11.21 2.18
N VAL A 17 -10.23 10.63 1.48
CA VAL A 17 -10.33 10.70 0.01
C VAL A 17 -10.40 12.14 -0.50
N LEU A 18 -11.03 13.05 0.26
CA LEU A 18 -11.12 14.47 -0.09
C LEU A 18 -9.88 15.29 0.34
N GLY A 19 -8.82 14.67 0.86
CA GLY A 19 -7.65 15.35 1.39
C GLY A 19 -7.90 16.13 2.70
N ARG A 20 -9.07 15.93 3.33
CA ARG A 20 -9.49 16.57 4.58
C ARG A 20 -8.98 15.78 5.78
N PHE A 21 -7.66 15.61 5.85
CA PHE A 21 -7.02 14.65 6.76
C PHE A 21 -7.26 14.94 8.25
N ALA A 22 -7.41 16.22 8.62
CA ALA A 22 -7.70 16.58 10.00
C ALA A 22 -9.13 16.17 10.42
N GLU A 23 -10.12 16.34 9.53
CA GLU A 23 -11.48 15.83 9.76
C GLU A 23 -11.52 14.30 9.73
N ALA A 24 -10.77 13.67 8.81
CA ALA A 24 -10.66 12.23 8.73
C ALA A 24 -10.15 11.63 10.06
N ASN A 25 -9.06 12.20 10.59
CA ASN A 25 -8.48 11.77 11.86
C ASN A 25 -9.47 11.86 13.03
N ARG A 26 -10.25 12.95 13.12
CA ARG A 26 -11.28 13.10 14.16
C ARG A 26 -12.38 12.04 14.03
N SER A 27 -12.79 11.72 12.81
CA SER A 27 -13.79 10.69 12.56
C SER A 27 -13.28 9.29 12.93
N PHE A 28 -12.01 8.96 12.65
CA PHE A 28 -11.44 7.68 13.08
C PHE A 28 -11.29 7.57 14.59
N GLN A 29 -10.82 8.64 15.26
CA GLN A 29 -10.81 8.71 16.74
C GLN A 29 -12.21 8.49 17.30
N ARG A 30 -13.21 9.14 16.69
CA ARG A 30 -14.60 8.95 17.10
C ARG A 30 -15.09 7.52 16.89
N ALA A 31 -14.70 6.86 15.81
CA ALA A 31 -15.02 5.45 15.59
C ALA A 31 -14.43 4.56 16.69
N GLN A 32 -13.22 4.89 17.18
CA GLN A 32 -12.55 4.14 18.24
C GLN A 32 -13.19 4.32 19.63
N GLU A 33 -13.72 5.51 19.92
CA GLU A 33 -14.43 5.80 21.16
C GLU A 33 -15.82 5.14 21.25
N ILE A 34 -16.42 4.78 20.12
CA ILE A 34 -17.77 4.22 20.07
C ILE A 34 -17.69 2.69 20.11
N GLY A 35 -17.83 2.11 21.30
CA GLY A 35 -17.99 0.67 21.48
C GLY A 35 -16.69 -0.11 21.24
N ILE A 36 -16.78 -1.21 20.49
CA ILE A 36 -15.62 -2.06 20.12
C ILE A 36 -15.33 -1.81 18.63
N PRO A 37 -14.46 -0.85 18.29
CA PRO A 37 -14.07 -0.61 16.89
C PRO A 37 -13.35 -1.82 16.32
N GLY A 38 -13.58 -2.14 15.05
CA GLY A 38 -12.74 -3.11 14.33
C GLY A 38 -11.35 -2.54 14.00
N TRP A 39 -10.41 -3.41 13.61
CA TRP A 39 -9.04 -3.05 13.22
C TRP A 39 -8.97 -1.91 12.19
N GLY A 40 -9.92 -1.89 11.24
CA GLY A 40 -10.02 -0.85 10.22
C GLY A 40 -10.06 0.58 10.76
N ALA A 41 -10.64 0.82 11.95
CA ALA A 41 -10.65 2.16 12.55
C ALA A 41 -9.26 2.66 12.98
N TYR A 42 -8.35 1.74 13.28
CA TYR A 42 -6.97 2.03 13.62
C TYR A 42 -6.11 2.09 12.37
N TRP A 43 -6.24 1.10 11.47
CA TRP A 43 -5.53 1.10 10.19
C TRP A 43 -5.74 2.39 9.41
N TRP A 44 -7.00 2.80 9.19
CA TRP A 44 -7.28 3.99 8.39
C TRP A 44 -6.82 5.28 9.05
N GLN A 45 -6.76 5.33 10.38
CA GLN A 45 -6.16 6.44 11.08
C GLN A 45 -4.63 6.45 10.93
N ALA A 46 -3.98 5.29 11.07
CA ALA A 46 -2.54 5.16 10.88
C ALA A 46 -2.14 5.57 9.47
N TRP A 47 -2.83 5.04 8.46
CA TRP A 47 -2.63 5.41 7.06
C TRP A 47 -2.89 6.89 6.79
N ASN A 48 -3.91 7.49 7.44
CA ASN A 48 -4.17 8.92 7.35
C ASN A 48 -3.00 9.77 7.89
N TYR A 49 -2.30 9.36 8.95
CA TYR A 49 -1.11 10.07 9.42
C TYR A 49 0.05 10.02 8.41
N ILE A 50 0.23 8.89 7.72
CA ILE A 50 1.18 8.76 6.62
C ILE A 50 0.83 9.75 5.51
N LEU A 51 -0.41 9.71 5.01
CA LEU A 51 -0.81 10.56 3.90
C LEU A 51 -0.78 12.05 4.24
N TRP A 52 -1.11 12.41 5.48
CA TRP A 52 -1.25 13.80 5.90
C TRP A 52 0.07 14.47 6.26
N ARG A 53 0.94 13.76 6.99
CA ARG A 53 2.14 14.37 7.59
C ARG A 53 3.41 13.54 7.40
N GLY A 54 3.31 12.37 6.76
CA GLY A 54 4.42 11.41 6.72
C GLY A 54 4.80 10.92 8.12
N ASP A 55 3.87 10.97 9.07
CA ASP A 55 4.13 10.80 10.50
C ASP A 55 4.06 9.31 10.87
N VAL A 56 5.16 8.60 10.60
CA VAL A 56 5.31 7.17 10.85
C VAL A 56 5.21 6.80 12.33
N ASP A 57 5.62 7.69 13.23
CA ASP A 57 5.55 7.45 14.66
C ASP A 57 4.11 7.53 15.17
N ALA A 58 3.31 8.50 14.70
CA ALA A 58 1.89 8.53 14.99
C ALA A 58 1.17 7.32 14.39
N ALA A 59 1.49 6.91 13.16
CA ALA A 59 0.91 5.73 12.53
C ALA A 59 1.20 4.45 13.35
N ARG A 60 2.47 4.25 13.74
CA ARG A 60 2.89 3.15 14.62
C ARG A 60 2.17 3.21 15.97
N ALA A 61 2.06 4.37 16.60
CA ALA A 61 1.38 4.52 17.89
C ALA A 61 -0.09 4.08 17.83
N VAL A 62 -0.78 4.40 16.73
CA VAL A 62 -2.17 3.96 16.51
C VAL A 62 -2.26 2.43 16.39
N LEU A 63 -1.40 1.78 15.61
CA LEU A 63 -1.41 0.32 15.48
C LEU A 63 -1.04 -0.38 16.81
N ARG A 64 -0.08 0.17 17.58
CA ARG A 64 0.24 -0.35 18.93
C ARG A 64 -0.95 -0.25 19.88
N ALA A 65 -1.74 0.82 19.79
CA ALA A 65 -2.95 0.96 20.60
C ALA A 65 -4.01 -0.10 20.21
N ALA A 66 -4.11 -0.45 18.93
CA ALA A 66 -4.96 -1.55 18.47
C ALA A 66 -4.51 -2.90 19.03
N ASP A 67 -3.20 -3.19 18.94
CA ASP A 67 -2.60 -4.44 19.45
C ASP A 67 -2.70 -4.61 20.97
N ALA A 68 -2.75 -3.51 21.72
CA ALA A 68 -2.99 -3.56 23.17
C ALA A 68 -4.40 -4.08 23.51
N ASN A 69 -5.30 -4.18 22.54
CA ASN A 69 -6.62 -4.79 22.68
C ASN A 69 -6.61 -6.20 22.05
N PRO A 70 -6.62 -7.29 22.87
CA PRO A 70 -6.58 -8.66 22.37
C PRO A 70 -7.73 -9.04 21.44
N SER A 71 -8.86 -8.32 21.47
CA SER A 71 -9.96 -8.57 20.53
C SER A 71 -9.67 -8.12 19.09
N LEU A 72 -8.56 -7.42 18.87
CA LEU A 72 -8.17 -6.86 17.58
C LEU A 72 -6.93 -7.52 16.98
N THR A 73 -6.25 -8.40 17.71
CA THR A 73 -4.99 -9.02 17.25
C THR A 73 -5.18 -10.08 16.17
N ASP A 74 -6.39 -10.66 16.06
CA ASP A 74 -6.69 -11.74 15.11
C ASP A 74 -7.26 -11.22 13.77
N TRP A 75 -7.19 -9.90 13.51
CA TRP A 75 -7.71 -9.35 12.27
C TRP A 75 -6.84 -9.76 11.07
N PRO A 76 -7.43 -10.26 9.97
CA PRO A 76 -6.66 -10.84 8.88
C PRO A 76 -5.61 -9.92 8.25
N SER A 77 -5.90 -8.61 8.11
CA SER A 77 -4.99 -7.66 7.47
C SER A 77 -3.87 -7.13 8.37
N ARG A 78 -3.90 -7.46 9.67
CA ARG A 78 -3.02 -6.87 10.69
C ARG A 78 -1.55 -6.92 10.30
N ASP A 79 -1.08 -8.07 9.86
CA ASP A 79 0.34 -8.29 9.60
C ASP A 79 0.81 -7.54 8.34
N LEU A 80 -0.05 -7.43 7.32
CA LEU A 80 0.23 -6.61 6.13
C LEU A 80 0.26 -5.11 6.44
N ASP A 81 -0.65 -4.66 7.31
CA ASP A 81 -0.74 -3.27 7.75
C ASP A 81 0.51 -2.87 8.55
N TRP A 82 0.96 -3.73 9.46
CA TRP A 82 2.21 -3.56 10.19
C TRP A 82 3.45 -3.60 9.29
N PHE A 83 3.53 -4.56 8.36
CA PHE A 83 4.59 -4.64 7.37
C PHE A 83 4.72 -3.31 6.61
N THR A 84 3.60 -2.76 6.16
CA THR A 84 3.55 -1.50 5.41
C THR A 84 4.11 -0.33 6.21
N ILE A 85 3.66 -0.16 7.47
CA ILE A 85 4.14 0.94 8.33
C ILE A 85 5.63 0.80 8.65
N GLU A 86 6.12 -0.41 8.92
CA GLU A 86 7.54 -0.60 9.24
C GLU A 86 8.46 -0.45 8.02
N MET A 87 8.01 -0.85 6.82
CA MET A 87 8.74 -0.57 5.57
C MET A 87 8.86 0.94 5.33
N LEU A 88 7.77 1.68 5.45
CA LEU A 88 7.76 3.15 5.30
C LEU A 88 8.56 3.86 6.41
N SER A 89 8.66 3.26 7.59
CA SER A 89 9.50 3.76 8.69
C SER A 89 11.00 3.53 8.48
N GLY A 90 11.41 2.83 7.41
CA GLY A 90 12.80 2.45 7.21
C GLY A 90 13.27 1.29 8.10
N ASN A 91 12.35 0.48 8.61
CA ASN A 91 12.62 -0.68 9.48
C ASN A 91 12.30 -2.02 8.77
N PRO A 92 12.94 -2.35 7.65
CA PRO A 92 12.60 -3.55 6.87
C PRO A 92 12.77 -4.85 7.65
N ARG A 93 13.69 -4.89 8.64
CA ARG A 93 13.85 -6.06 9.52
C ARG A 93 12.66 -6.26 10.45
N GLU A 94 12.07 -5.18 10.95
CA GLU A 94 10.88 -5.27 11.79
C GLU A 94 9.65 -5.63 10.94
N ALA A 95 9.52 -5.01 9.76
CA ALA A 95 8.48 -5.36 8.79
C ALA A 95 8.47 -6.87 8.48
N LEU A 96 9.66 -7.44 8.23
CA LEU A 96 9.82 -8.86 7.93
C LEU A 96 9.21 -9.78 9.01
N ARG A 97 9.30 -9.42 10.29
CA ARG A 97 8.79 -10.25 11.40
C ARG A 97 7.28 -10.49 11.35
N PHE A 98 6.52 -9.57 10.75
CA PHE A 98 5.07 -9.70 10.63
C PHE A 98 4.65 -10.71 9.56
N VAL A 99 5.46 -10.91 8.52
CA VAL A 99 5.05 -11.70 7.35
C VAL A 99 5.85 -12.98 7.18
N GLU A 100 7.08 -13.08 7.71
CA GLU A 100 7.99 -14.19 7.42
C GLU A 100 7.45 -15.56 7.87
N GLN A 101 6.63 -15.59 8.92
CA GLN A 101 6.00 -16.82 9.45
C GLN A 101 4.54 -16.97 9.02
N GLY A 102 4.02 -16.03 8.25
CA GLY A 102 2.63 -16.05 7.77
C GLY A 102 2.38 -17.16 6.74
N GLU A 103 1.12 -17.31 6.36
CA GLU A 103 0.74 -18.17 5.24
C GLU A 103 1.31 -17.68 3.91
N GLU A 104 1.17 -18.47 2.85
CA GLU A 104 1.65 -18.09 1.52
C GLU A 104 1.01 -16.80 0.98
N TRP A 105 -0.24 -16.54 1.36
CA TRP A 105 -0.99 -15.35 1.00
C TRP A 105 -1.32 -14.58 2.29
N ILE A 106 -0.72 -13.40 2.44
CA ILE A 106 -0.98 -12.53 3.58
C ILE A 106 -2.27 -11.76 3.29
N PRO A 107 -3.33 -11.89 4.12
CA PRO A 107 -4.57 -11.22 3.84
C PRO A 107 -4.42 -9.70 3.85
N GLY A 108 -5.10 -9.04 2.93
CA GLY A 108 -5.18 -7.59 2.86
C GLY A 108 -6.62 -7.10 2.94
N GLN A 109 -6.82 -5.81 3.18
CA GLN A 109 -8.18 -5.26 3.26
C GLN A 109 -8.92 -5.31 1.91
N TYR A 110 -8.19 -5.17 0.80
CA TYR A 110 -8.77 -5.15 -0.55
C TYR A 110 -8.27 -6.28 -1.45
N GLY A 111 -7.19 -6.94 -1.08
CA GLY A 111 -6.65 -8.09 -1.80
C GLY A 111 -5.43 -8.66 -1.08
N ASP A 112 -5.32 -9.99 -1.08
CA ASP A 112 -4.21 -10.70 -0.46
C ASP A 112 -2.91 -10.41 -1.21
N THR A 113 -1.77 -10.59 -0.55
CA THR A 113 -0.44 -10.38 -1.13
C THR A 113 0.44 -11.59 -0.92
N SER A 114 1.22 -11.97 -1.93
CA SER A 114 2.21 -13.04 -1.80
C SER A 114 3.19 -12.73 -0.66
N ARG A 115 3.31 -13.66 0.30
CA ARG A 115 4.29 -13.55 1.38
C ARG A 115 5.71 -13.41 0.83
N GLU A 116 6.06 -14.18 -0.20
CA GLU A 116 7.38 -14.13 -0.80
C GLU A 116 7.67 -12.78 -1.45
N LEU A 117 6.67 -12.12 -2.03
CA LEU A 117 6.84 -10.76 -2.53
C LEU A 117 7.21 -9.79 -1.40
N LEU A 118 6.48 -9.83 -0.28
CA LEU A 118 6.73 -8.98 0.88
C LEU A 118 8.10 -9.25 1.52
N VAL A 119 8.46 -10.53 1.71
CA VAL A 119 9.77 -10.93 2.21
C VAL A 119 10.88 -10.45 1.26
N GLY A 120 10.69 -10.63 -0.05
CA GLY A 120 11.61 -10.15 -1.07
C GLY A 120 11.84 -8.65 -0.99
N MET A 121 10.79 -7.84 -0.83
CA MET A 121 10.87 -6.38 -0.68
C MET A 121 11.67 -5.98 0.57
N ALA A 122 11.39 -6.60 1.72
CA ALA A 122 12.12 -6.32 2.95
C ALA A 122 13.61 -6.69 2.84
N LEU A 123 13.92 -7.86 2.28
CA LEU A 123 15.29 -8.31 2.04
C LEU A 123 16.02 -7.39 1.05
N HIS A 124 15.35 -6.98 -0.02
CA HIS A 124 15.91 -6.06 -1.02
C HIS A 124 16.25 -4.72 -0.36
N ARG A 125 15.36 -4.19 0.48
CA ARG A 125 15.59 -2.94 1.22
C ARG A 125 16.79 -3.01 2.17
N MET A 126 17.09 -4.20 2.69
CA MET A 126 18.28 -4.47 3.51
C MET A 126 19.56 -4.72 2.69
N GLY A 127 19.49 -4.74 1.35
CA GLY A 127 20.61 -5.09 0.48
C GLY A 127 20.95 -6.58 0.49
N ASP A 128 20.02 -7.44 0.91
CA ASP A 128 20.22 -8.89 0.96
C ASP A 128 19.93 -9.53 -0.41
N GLY A 129 20.95 -10.17 -0.99
CA GLY A 129 20.87 -10.83 -2.30
C GLY A 129 19.85 -11.97 -2.36
N ARG A 130 19.46 -12.55 -1.22
CA ARG A 130 18.40 -13.57 -1.16
C ARG A 130 17.04 -13.04 -1.63
N SER A 131 16.83 -11.73 -1.63
CA SER A 131 15.61 -11.09 -2.15
C SER A 131 15.21 -11.59 -3.54
N ARG A 132 16.20 -11.84 -4.42
CA ARG A 132 15.96 -12.32 -5.77
C ARG A 132 15.26 -13.69 -5.82
N ASP A 133 15.63 -14.61 -4.93
CA ASP A 133 15.02 -15.96 -4.88
C ASP A 133 13.56 -15.89 -4.40
N TYR A 134 13.27 -14.96 -3.50
CA TYR A 134 11.91 -14.68 -3.06
C TYR A 134 11.06 -14.09 -4.18
N PHE A 135 11.58 -13.14 -4.97
CA PHE A 135 10.84 -12.61 -6.12
C PHE A 135 10.59 -13.66 -7.22
N LEU A 136 11.54 -14.57 -7.46
CA LEU A 136 11.32 -15.72 -8.35
C LEU A 136 10.17 -16.60 -7.85
N THR A 137 10.19 -16.92 -6.56
CA THR A 137 9.17 -17.77 -5.94
C THR A 137 7.79 -17.09 -5.96
N ALA A 138 7.72 -15.79 -5.67
CA ALA A 138 6.50 -15.00 -5.74
C ALA A 138 5.92 -15.01 -7.17
N ARG A 139 6.75 -14.72 -8.19
CA ARG A 139 6.34 -14.77 -9.61
C ARG A 139 5.74 -16.13 -9.98
N ASP A 140 6.40 -17.22 -9.60
CA ASP A 140 5.97 -18.57 -9.98
C ASP A 140 4.66 -18.98 -9.28
N ARG A 141 4.50 -18.60 -8.00
CA ARG A 141 3.25 -18.82 -7.24
C ARG A 141 2.08 -18.02 -7.79
N VAL A 142 2.30 -16.73 -8.08
CA VAL A 142 1.29 -15.86 -8.66
C VAL A 142 0.86 -16.39 -10.04
N ARG A 143 1.80 -16.80 -10.89
CA ARG A 143 1.49 -17.44 -12.19
C ARG A 143 0.69 -18.73 -12.02
N SER A 144 1.00 -19.55 -11.02
CA SER A 144 0.21 -20.75 -10.73
C SER A 144 -1.23 -20.39 -10.36
N ARG A 145 -1.45 -19.38 -9.52
CA ARG A 145 -2.79 -18.98 -9.07
C ARG A 145 -3.61 -18.29 -10.17
N LEU A 146 -2.94 -17.58 -11.08
CA LEU A 146 -3.56 -17.02 -12.28
C LEU A 146 -4.10 -18.08 -13.25
N LEU A 147 -3.71 -19.36 -13.13
CA LEU A 147 -4.34 -20.45 -13.88
C LEU A 147 -5.78 -20.70 -13.43
N ASP A 148 -6.07 -20.46 -12.15
CA ASP A 148 -7.39 -20.67 -11.55
C ASP A 148 -8.22 -19.37 -11.54
N ASP A 149 -7.58 -18.20 -11.36
CA ASP A 149 -8.23 -16.90 -11.35
C ASP A 149 -7.45 -15.87 -12.20
N ALA A 150 -7.61 -15.99 -13.52
CA ALA A 150 -6.88 -15.19 -14.50
C ALA A 150 -7.24 -13.68 -14.49
N GLU A 151 -8.35 -13.31 -13.84
CA GLU A 151 -8.89 -11.94 -13.83
C GLU A 151 -8.80 -11.26 -12.45
N ASP A 152 -8.09 -11.85 -11.49
CA ASP A 152 -7.82 -11.21 -10.21
C ASP A 152 -6.80 -10.05 -10.40
N PRO A 153 -7.21 -8.78 -10.20
CA PRO A 153 -6.32 -7.64 -10.37
C PRO A 153 -5.14 -7.64 -9.38
N TYR A 154 -5.28 -8.25 -8.20
CA TYR A 154 -4.22 -8.28 -7.18
C TYR A 154 -3.17 -9.34 -7.46
N LEU A 155 -3.53 -10.42 -8.14
CA LEU A 155 -2.54 -11.34 -8.69
C LEU A 155 -1.71 -10.67 -9.79
N HIS A 156 -2.33 -9.89 -10.69
CA HIS A 156 -1.59 -9.11 -11.68
C HIS A 156 -0.70 -8.03 -11.04
N ARG A 157 -1.16 -7.38 -9.96
CA ARG A 157 -0.35 -6.47 -9.13
C ARG A 157 0.92 -7.15 -8.60
N ASP A 158 0.77 -8.31 -7.98
CA ASP A 158 1.90 -9.05 -7.37
C ASP A 158 2.86 -9.60 -8.42
N LEU A 159 2.33 -10.03 -9.57
CA LEU A 159 3.13 -10.45 -10.71
C LEU A 159 3.99 -9.27 -11.21
N ALA A 160 3.37 -8.10 -11.39
CA ALA A 160 4.04 -6.90 -11.87
C ALA A 160 5.20 -6.48 -10.96
N LEU A 161 4.95 -6.42 -9.65
CA LEU A 161 5.99 -6.07 -8.67
C LEU A 161 7.11 -7.11 -8.63
N SER A 162 6.78 -8.41 -8.64
CA SER A 162 7.77 -9.49 -8.64
C SER A 162 8.69 -9.41 -9.86
N LEU A 163 8.12 -9.22 -11.05
CA LEU A 163 8.85 -9.07 -12.31
C LEU A 163 9.68 -7.78 -12.33
N ALA A 164 9.16 -6.68 -11.81
CA ALA A 164 9.88 -5.41 -11.73
C ALA A 164 11.18 -5.56 -10.93
N TRP A 165 11.11 -6.19 -9.76
CA TRP A 165 12.29 -6.43 -8.92
C TRP A 165 13.27 -7.47 -9.50
N LEU A 166 12.79 -8.35 -10.39
CA LEU A 166 13.65 -9.27 -11.16
C LEU A 166 14.34 -8.59 -12.36
N GLY A 167 13.90 -7.38 -12.74
CA GLY A 167 14.38 -6.65 -13.90
C GLY A 167 13.67 -6.99 -15.22
N ASP A 168 12.59 -7.76 -15.17
CA ASP A 168 11.81 -8.20 -16.33
C ASP A 168 10.84 -7.10 -16.80
N ARG A 169 11.41 -5.97 -17.26
CA ARG A 169 10.68 -4.70 -17.52
C ARG A 169 9.42 -4.85 -18.36
N ALA A 170 9.48 -5.59 -19.48
CA ALA A 170 8.36 -5.68 -20.41
C ALA A 170 7.16 -6.39 -19.77
N GLU A 171 7.37 -7.57 -19.20
CA GLU A 171 6.31 -8.34 -18.55
C GLU A 171 5.79 -7.63 -17.28
N ALA A 172 6.66 -6.94 -16.54
CA ALA A 172 6.25 -6.18 -15.36
C ALA A 172 5.24 -5.07 -15.71
N LEU A 173 5.49 -4.32 -16.79
CA LEU A 173 4.60 -3.26 -17.26
C LEU A 173 3.29 -3.82 -17.81
N GLU A 174 3.34 -4.93 -18.56
CA GLU A 174 2.14 -5.60 -19.07
C GLU A 174 1.23 -6.08 -17.93
N ALA A 175 1.81 -6.71 -16.89
CA ALA A 175 1.06 -7.14 -15.72
C ALA A 175 0.47 -5.95 -14.93
N ALA A 176 1.22 -4.84 -14.80
CA ALA A 176 0.74 -3.63 -14.15
C ALA A 176 -0.44 -3.01 -14.92
N ASP A 177 -0.36 -2.96 -16.25
CA ASP A 177 -1.44 -2.50 -17.11
C ASP A 177 -2.68 -3.38 -16.92
N ARG A 178 -2.51 -4.71 -16.97
CA ARG A 178 -3.60 -5.67 -16.78
C ARG A 178 -4.30 -5.50 -15.43
N ALA A 179 -3.56 -5.27 -14.35
CA ALA A 179 -4.14 -5.00 -13.03
C ALA A 179 -5.06 -3.76 -13.06
N THR A 180 -4.62 -2.67 -13.71
CA THR A 180 -5.42 -1.43 -13.81
C THR A 180 -6.62 -1.53 -14.77
N GLU A 181 -6.54 -2.38 -15.79
CA GLU A 181 -7.65 -2.66 -16.71
C GLU A 181 -8.75 -3.49 -16.06
N LEU A 182 -8.38 -4.45 -15.20
CA LEU A 182 -9.31 -5.33 -14.49
C LEU A 182 -10.09 -4.59 -13.40
N LEU A 183 -9.49 -3.58 -12.77
CA LEU A 183 -10.15 -2.72 -11.79
C LEU A 183 -10.01 -1.23 -12.18
N PRO A 184 -10.79 -0.77 -13.17
CA PRO A 184 -10.75 0.62 -13.60
C PRO A 184 -11.46 1.52 -12.58
N ARG A 185 -11.13 2.81 -12.57
CA ARG A 185 -11.80 3.82 -11.72
C ARG A 185 -13.32 3.89 -11.93
N SER A 186 -13.82 3.51 -13.11
CA SER A 186 -15.27 3.43 -13.40
C SER A 186 -15.97 2.29 -12.66
N ARG A 187 -15.23 1.24 -12.28
CA ARG A 187 -15.72 0.11 -11.49
C ARG A 187 -15.62 0.39 -10.00
N ASP A 188 -14.47 0.89 -9.55
CA ASP A 188 -14.24 1.23 -8.15
C ASP A 188 -13.31 2.44 -8.03
N ALA A 189 -13.89 3.63 -7.85
CA ALA A 189 -13.12 4.87 -7.72
C ALA A 189 -12.34 4.97 -6.40
N LEU A 190 -12.66 4.13 -5.40
CA LEU A 190 -12.07 4.16 -4.07
C LEU A 190 -10.81 3.29 -3.99
N VAL A 191 -10.81 2.13 -4.67
CA VAL A 191 -9.72 1.15 -4.63
C VAL A 191 -8.84 1.18 -5.88
N ALA A 192 -9.39 1.47 -7.07
CA ALA A 192 -8.58 1.52 -8.30
C ALA A 192 -7.33 2.42 -8.22
N PRO A 193 -7.32 3.57 -7.50
CA PRO A 193 -6.10 4.36 -7.34
C PRO A 193 -4.92 3.61 -6.70
N ASP A 194 -5.15 2.56 -5.91
CA ASP A 194 -4.08 1.74 -5.32
C ASP A 194 -3.34 0.95 -6.40
N LEU A 195 -4.04 0.38 -7.39
CA LEU A 195 -3.40 -0.34 -8.50
C LEU A 195 -2.69 0.61 -9.47
N VAL A 196 -3.26 1.81 -9.69
CA VAL A 196 -2.59 2.85 -10.48
C VAL A 196 -1.33 3.33 -9.78
N ARG A 197 -1.32 3.42 -8.44
CA ARG A 197 -0.08 3.68 -7.68
C ARG A 197 0.93 2.55 -7.88
N THR A 198 0.53 1.29 -7.77
CA THR A 198 1.43 0.17 -8.03
C THR A 198 2.01 0.19 -9.44
N LYS A 199 1.23 0.59 -10.45
CA LYS A 199 1.76 0.82 -11.80
C LYS A 199 2.88 1.87 -11.81
N ALA A 200 2.70 3.00 -11.10
CA ALA A 200 3.76 4.00 -10.96
C ALA A 200 4.99 3.45 -10.21
N GLU A 201 4.80 2.65 -9.16
CA GLU A 201 5.87 1.98 -8.41
C GLU A 201 6.68 1.05 -9.34
N VAL A 202 6.00 0.20 -10.11
CA VAL A 202 6.61 -0.69 -11.11
C VAL A 202 7.41 0.12 -12.14
N GLN A 203 6.83 1.19 -12.68
CA GLN A 203 7.52 2.08 -13.63
C GLN A 203 8.78 2.70 -13.01
N SER A 204 8.74 3.12 -11.75
CA SER A 204 9.91 3.62 -11.01
C SER A 204 10.99 2.56 -10.88
N ILE A 205 10.62 1.35 -10.43
CA ILE A 205 11.54 0.22 -10.20
C ILE A 205 12.27 -0.18 -11.48
N VAL A 206 11.56 -0.25 -12.62
CA VAL A 206 12.15 -0.66 -13.91
C VAL A 206 12.82 0.50 -14.67
N GLY A 207 12.91 1.69 -14.07
CA GLY A 207 13.55 2.86 -14.66
C GLY A 207 12.75 3.55 -15.77
N ASP A 208 11.44 3.30 -15.88
CA ASP A 208 10.52 4.04 -16.77
C ASP A 208 10.12 5.39 -16.17
N VAL A 209 11.09 6.30 -16.09
CA VAL A 209 10.96 7.60 -15.41
C VAL A 209 9.78 8.42 -15.96
N GLU A 210 9.67 8.55 -17.29
CA GLU A 210 8.60 9.34 -17.90
C GLU A 210 7.21 8.73 -17.68
N GLY A 211 7.11 7.39 -17.75
CA GLY A 211 5.89 6.66 -17.43
C GLY A 211 5.47 6.87 -15.99
N ALA A 212 6.39 6.69 -15.04
CA ALA A 212 6.13 6.88 -13.61
C ALA A 212 5.64 8.31 -13.31
N LEU A 213 6.32 9.33 -13.87
CA LEU A 213 5.93 10.73 -13.69
C LEU A 213 4.57 11.06 -14.33
N GLY A 214 4.23 10.41 -15.45
CA GLY A 214 2.91 10.53 -16.08
C GLY A 214 1.80 9.94 -15.22
N THR A 215 2.00 8.73 -14.71
CA THR A 215 1.05 8.03 -13.83
C THR A 215 0.85 8.77 -12.51
N LEU A 216 1.94 9.28 -11.90
CA LEU A 216 1.86 10.11 -10.70
C LEU A 216 1.10 11.42 -10.94
N ALA A 217 1.30 12.09 -12.08
CA ALA A 217 0.55 13.29 -12.42
C ALA A 217 -0.96 13.03 -12.52
N ASP A 218 -1.38 11.92 -13.15
CA ASP A 218 -2.79 11.55 -13.21
C ASP A 218 -3.35 11.26 -11.80
N LEU A 219 -2.64 10.48 -10.99
CA LEU A 219 -3.05 10.17 -9.62
C LEU A 219 -3.22 11.42 -8.76
N MET A 220 -2.30 12.38 -8.87
CA MET A 220 -2.31 13.60 -8.06
C MET A 220 -3.27 14.67 -8.58
N THR A 221 -3.94 14.46 -9.72
CA THR A 221 -4.94 15.40 -10.24
C THR A 221 -6.14 15.54 -9.29
N ARG A 222 -6.46 14.50 -8.52
CA ARG A 222 -7.53 14.51 -7.51
C ARG A 222 -7.04 13.90 -6.21
N PRO A 223 -7.42 14.48 -5.06
CA PRO A 223 -7.21 13.83 -3.77
C PRO A 223 -7.74 12.39 -3.79
N ASN A 224 -6.97 11.51 -3.18
CA ASN A 224 -7.29 10.10 -3.01
C ASN A 224 -6.53 9.60 -1.78
N ARG A 225 -6.78 8.35 -1.39
CA ARG A 225 -6.14 7.71 -0.24
C ARG A 225 -4.94 6.85 -0.60
N SER A 226 -4.50 6.88 -1.85
CA SER A 226 -3.43 6.01 -2.34
C SER A 226 -2.10 6.73 -2.42
N ILE A 227 -2.10 8.04 -2.72
CA ILE A 227 -0.88 8.84 -2.86
C ILE A 227 -1.04 10.23 -2.21
N SER A 228 0.06 10.77 -1.69
CA SER A 228 0.17 12.16 -1.23
C SER A 228 1.61 12.66 -1.38
N PRO A 229 1.83 13.98 -1.37
CA PRO A 229 3.19 14.54 -1.33
C PRO A 229 4.04 13.97 -0.19
N GLU A 230 3.44 13.75 0.97
CA GLU A 230 4.10 13.20 2.15
C GLU A 230 4.52 11.74 1.95
N LEU A 231 3.65 10.91 1.37
CA LEU A 231 3.98 9.51 1.06
C LEU A 231 5.09 9.44 0.00
N LEU A 232 5.04 10.29 -1.04
CA LEU A 232 6.09 10.36 -2.06
C LEU A 232 7.46 10.74 -1.48
N ARG A 233 7.49 11.62 -0.46
CA ARG A 233 8.73 11.93 0.26
C ARG A 233 9.21 10.75 1.09
N LEU A 234 8.31 10.01 1.71
CA LEU A 234 8.62 8.95 2.65
C LEU A 234 9.12 7.67 1.98
N ASP A 235 8.45 7.23 0.92
CA ASP A 235 8.65 5.89 0.35
C ASP A 235 9.92 5.81 -0.53
N PRO A 236 10.88 4.91 -0.22
CA PRO A 236 12.09 4.72 -1.01
C PRO A 236 11.86 4.17 -2.43
N VAL A 237 10.70 3.61 -2.76
CA VAL A 237 10.41 3.14 -4.13
C VAL A 237 10.53 4.26 -5.18
N TRP A 238 10.42 5.52 -4.73
CA TRP A 238 10.55 6.71 -5.57
C TRP A 238 11.98 7.28 -5.64
N ASP A 239 12.96 6.66 -4.96
CA ASP A 239 14.36 7.11 -4.98
C ASP A 239 14.91 7.37 -6.39
N PRO A 240 14.63 6.53 -7.41
CA PRO A 240 15.05 6.80 -8.79
C PRO A 240 14.51 8.11 -9.38
N LEU A 241 13.38 8.62 -8.89
CA LEU A 241 12.71 9.82 -9.40
C LEU A 241 13.09 11.09 -8.64
N ARG A 242 13.67 11.01 -7.44
CA ARG A 242 13.87 12.15 -6.53
C ARG A 242 14.72 13.29 -7.12
N GLY A 243 15.65 12.97 -8.02
CA GLY A 243 16.47 13.96 -8.72
C GLY A 243 15.75 14.68 -9.87
N HIS A 244 14.54 14.26 -10.23
CA HIS A 244 13.83 14.77 -11.40
C HIS A 244 12.96 15.99 -11.05
N PRO A 245 13.06 17.12 -11.78
CA PRO A 245 12.32 18.35 -11.44
C PRO A 245 10.80 18.19 -11.39
N ARG A 246 10.22 17.32 -12.23
CA ARG A 246 8.77 17.03 -12.19
C ARG A 246 8.37 16.31 -10.91
N PHE A 247 9.23 15.45 -10.37
CA PHE A 247 8.97 14.77 -9.10
C PHE A 247 9.02 15.76 -7.93
N SER A 248 9.99 16.68 -7.93
CA SER A 248 10.08 17.75 -6.93
C SER A 248 8.77 18.56 -6.81
N ARG A 249 8.11 18.84 -7.94
CA ARG A 249 6.81 19.54 -7.94
C ARG A 249 5.69 18.76 -7.26
N PHE A 250 5.71 17.42 -7.35
CA PHE A 250 4.72 16.59 -6.66
C PHE A 250 4.91 16.64 -5.15
N VAL A 251 6.16 16.56 -4.69
CA VAL A 251 6.45 16.59 -3.26
C VAL A 251 6.25 17.99 -2.68
N ASP A 252 6.65 19.06 -3.35
CA ASP A 252 6.60 20.42 -2.79
C ASP A 252 5.17 20.98 -2.63
N GLY A 253 4.14 20.20 -2.98
CA GLY A 253 2.74 20.58 -2.79
C GLY A 253 2.32 21.68 -3.76
N GLY A 254 2.49 21.40 -5.06
CA GLY A 254 2.23 22.33 -6.17
C GLY A 254 0.92 23.13 -6.08
#